data_AF-A0A1E1WII9-F1
#
_entry.id   AF-A0A1E1WII9-F1
#
_cell.length_a   1.000
_cell.length_b   1.000
_cell.length_c   1.000
_cell.angle_alpha   90.00
_cell.angle_beta   90.00
_cell.angle_gamma   90.00
#
_symmetry.space_group_name_H-M   'P 1'
#
loop_
_entity.id
_entity.type
_entity.pdbx_description
1 polymer ?
#
loop_
_entity_poly.entity_id
_entity_poly.type
_entity_poly.pdbx_seq_one_letter_code
_entity_poly.pdbx_strand_id
1 'polypeptide(L)'
;KLMLPFMVEVGDQMVFNLKKSIKENNNPFLDVDAKDLTTRFANDVIATCAFGLKVDSHADKDNEFYKQGLMTTTFKISQLIFFLLSVALPKLGKVSFRINYQFHGHSPR
;
A
#
# COMPACT_ATOMS: atom_id res chain seq x y z
N LYS A 1 13.26 15.86 3.72
CA LYS A 1 14.65 15.60 3.27
C LYS A 1 15.18 14.24 3.72
N LEU A 2 14.76 13.70 4.88
CA LEU A 2 15.21 12.39 5.38
C LEU A 2 14.73 11.17 4.55
N MET A 3 13.57 11.26 3.88
CA MET A 3 13.02 10.14 3.07
C MET A 3 13.61 10.05 1.66
N LEU A 4 14.15 11.16 1.13
CA LEU A 4 14.70 11.22 -0.22
C LEU A 4 15.75 10.12 -0.51
N PRO A 5 16.76 9.87 0.37
CA PRO A 5 17.74 8.82 0.11
C PRO A 5 17.10 7.43 0.03
N PHE A 6 16.09 7.12 0.86
CA PHE A 6 15.38 5.85 0.80
C PHE A 6 14.58 5.67 -0.49
N MET A 7 13.92 6.74 -0.96
CA MET A 7 13.19 6.70 -2.23
C MET A 7 14.13 6.48 -3.42
N VAL A 8 15.33 7.08 -3.39
CA VAL A 8 16.36 6.88 -4.41
C VAL A 8 16.88 5.44 -4.37
N GLU A 9 17.16 4.90 -3.17
CA GLU A 9 17.61 3.51 -3.01
C GLU A 9 16.61 2.50 -3.59
N VAL A 10 15.31 2.64 -3.27
CA VAL A 10 14.26 1.79 -3.84
C VAL A 10 14.13 1.99 -5.37
N GLY A 11 14.31 3.22 -5.85
CA GLY A 11 14.31 3.53 -7.28
C GLY A 11 15.45 2.84 -8.03
N ASP A 12 16.65 2.84 -7.45
CA ASP A 12 17.81 2.14 -8.02
C ASP A 12 17.60 0.62 -8.07
N GLN A 13 16.98 0.04 -7.04
CA GLN A 13 16.59 -1.38 -7.02
C GLN A 13 15.61 -1.71 -8.14
N MET A 14 14.56 -0.90 -8.33
CA MET A 14 13.60 -1.07 -9.42
C MET A 14 14.30 -1.04 -10.79
N VAL A 15 15.16 -0.05 -11.05
CA VAL A 15 15.89 0.08 -12.32
C VAL A 15 16.85 -1.09 -12.53
N PHE A 16 17.53 -1.53 -11.48
CA PHE A 16 18.40 -2.70 -11.52
C PHE A 16 17.63 -3.96 -11.94
N ASN A 17 16.48 -4.22 -11.30
CA ASN A 17 15.64 -5.39 -11.59
C ASN A 17 15.06 -5.34 -13.01
N LEU A 18 14.60 -4.17 -13.48
CA LEU A 18 14.14 -4.01 -14.87
C LEU A 18 15.25 -4.28 -15.89
N LYS A 19 16.46 -3.72 -15.69
CA LYS A 19 17.61 -3.98 -16.56
C LYS A 19 18.01 -5.46 -16.56
N LYS A 20 17.94 -6.11 -15.40
CA LYS A 20 18.18 -7.55 -15.26
C LYS A 20 17.16 -8.36 -16.06
N SER A 21 15.88 -8.06 -15.93
CA SER A 21 14.82 -8.75 -16.69
C SER A 21 14.95 -8.54 -18.21
N ILE A 22 15.37 -7.36 -18.68
CA ILE A 22 15.63 -7.14 -20.12
C ILE A 22 16.76 -8.06 -20.62
N LYS A 23 17.86 -8.15 -19.86
CA LYS A 23 19.01 -9.00 -20.22
C LYS A 23 18.65 -10.49 -20.26
N GLU A 24 17.86 -10.96 -19.30
CA GLU A 24 17.51 -12.38 -19.17
C GLU A 24 16.53 -12.86 -20.25
N ASN A 25 15.66 -11.98 -20.76
CA ASN A 25 14.65 -12.34 -21.75
C ASN A 25 15.16 -12.35 -23.22
N ASN A 26 16.43 -12.01 -23.47
CA ASN A 26 17.04 -11.93 -24.81
C ASN A 26 16.22 -11.12 -25.85
N ASN A 27 15.36 -10.23 -25.37
CA ASN A 27 14.48 -9.38 -26.17
C ASN A 27 14.83 -7.92 -25.88
N PRO A 28 15.01 -7.06 -26.90
CA PRO A 28 15.23 -5.62 -26.68
C PRO A 28 14.04 -4.91 -26.01
N PHE A 29 12.86 -5.54 -25.98
CA PHE A 29 11.65 -4.99 -25.37
C PHE A 29 11.21 -5.84 -24.17
N LEU A 30 10.79 -5.15 -23.10
CA LEU A 30 10.20 -5.75 -21.91
C LEU A 30 8.80 -5.17 -21.73
N ASP A 31 7.78 -6.03 -21.82
CA ASP A 31 6.42 -5.66 -21.44
C ASP A 31 6.30 -5.64 -19.91
N VAL A 32 5.80 -4.53 -19.38
CA VAL A 32 5.66 -4.31 -17.94
C VAL A 32 4.24 -3.85 -17.62
N ASP A 33 3.61 -4.50 -16.65
CA ASP A 33 2.39 -3.98 -16.05
C ASP A 33 2.75 -2.77 -15.17
N ALA A 34 2.43 -1.57 -15.66
CA ALA A 34 2.71 -0.32 -14.96
C ALA A 34 2.04 -0.27 -13.58
N LYS A 35 0.86 -0.89 -13.41
CA LYS A 35 0.16 -0.92 -12.12
C LYS A 35 0.92 -1.77 -11.12
N ASP A 36 1.32 -2.99 -11.49
CA ASP A 36 2.10 -3.86 -10.59
C ASP A 36 3.46 -3.22 -10.26
N LEU A 37 4.17 -2.69 -11.26
CA LEU A 37 5.47 -2.05 -11.06
C LEU A 37 5.37 -0.87 -10.08
N THR A 38 4.42 0.05 -10.30
CA THR A 38 4.28 1.24 -9.44
C THR A 38 3.74 0.90 -8.05
N THR A 39 2.89 -0.12 -7.93
CA THR A 39 2.37 -0.57 -6.62
C THR A 39 3.48 -1.19 -5.78
N ARG A 40 4.35 -2.01 -6.39
CA ARG A 40 5.55 -2.57 -5.75
C ARG A 40 6.53 -1.50 -5.28
N PHE A 41 6.84 -0.55 -6.18
CA PHE A 41 7.69 0.60 -5.84
C PHE A 41 7.13 1.41 -4.66
N ALA A 42 5.84 1.76 -4.69
CA ALA A 42 5.21 2.51 -3.63
C ALA A 42 5.23 1.76 -2.29
N ASN A 43 4.96 0.45 -2.33
CA ASN A 43 5.02 -0.41 -1.15
C ASN A 43 6.43 -0.46 -0.54
N ASP A 44 7.47 -0.60 -1.36
CA ASP A 44 8.86 -0.71 -0.87
C ASP A 44 9.37 0.64 -0.31
N VAL A 45 8.93 1.76 -0.91
CA VAL A 45 9.14 3.10 -0.34
C VAL A 45 8.47 3.23 1.03
N ILE A 46 7.23 2.77 1.19
CA ILE A 46 6.52 2.80 2.49
C ILE A 46 7.21 1.88 3.50
N ALA A 47 7.58 0.66 3.10
CA ALA A 47 8.30 -0.29 3.95
C ALA A 47 9.60 0.32 4.49
N THR A 48 10.38 0.93 3.59
CA THR A 48 11.67 1.53 3.93
C THR A 48 11.51 2.79 4.76
N CYS A 49 10.61 3.70 4.36
CA CYS A 49 10.50 5.00 5.01
C CYS A 49 9.70 4.99 6.31
N ALA A 50 8.60 4.23 6.38
CA ALA A 50 7.70 4.21 7.53
C ALA A 50 8.06 3.12 8.55
N PHE A 51 8.54 1.97 8.07
CA PHE A 51 8.83 0.81 8.93
C PHE A 51 10.33 0.51 9.06
N GLY A 52 11.20 1.19 8.30
CA GLY A 52 12.64 0.95 8.31
C GLY A 52 13.02 -0.42 7.75
N LEU A 53 12.12 -1.07 7.01
CA LEU A 53 12.33 -2.41 6.44
C LEU A 53 12.89 -2.28 5.04
N LYS A 54 14.03 -2.94 4.77
CA LYS A 54 14.52 -3.11 3.40
C LYS A 54 13.72 -4.22 2.72
N VAL A 55 12.95 -3.84 1.72
CA VAL A 55 12.11 -4.73 0.93
C VAL A 55 12.47 -4.53 -0.54
N ASP A 56 12.61 -5.63 -1.28
CA ASP A 56 12.75 -5.62 -2.74
C ASP A 56 11.68 -6.53 -3.34
N SER A 57 10.48 -5.98 -3.48
CA SER A 57 9.32 -6.69 -4.04
C SER A 57 9.40 -6.83 -5.56
N HIS A 58 10.37 -6.17 -6.22
CA HIS A 58 10.62 -6.32 -7.65
C HIS A 58 11.42 -7.58 -7.97
N ALA A 59 12.42 -7.91 -7.14
CA ALA A 59 13.17 -9.16 -7.23
C ALA A 59 12.39 -10.34 -6.63
N ASP A 60 11.81 -10.15 -5.45
CA ASP A 60 11.00 -11.15 -4.76
C ASP A 60 9.50 -10.91 -5.00
N LYS A 61 8.95 -11.56 -6.02
CA LYS A 61 7.55 -11.37 -6.38
C LYS A 61 6.57 -11.83 -5.29
N ASP A 62 7.01 -12.75 -4.43
CA ASP A 62 6.23 -13.35 -3.35
C ASP A 62 6.42 -12.66 -2.00
N ASN A 63 7.03 -11.47 -2.00
CA ASN A 63 7.33 -10.73 -0.80
C ASN A 63 6.11 -10.54 0.12
N GLU A 64 6.23 -11.00 1.37
CA GLU A 64 5.15 -10.97 2.35
C GLU A 64 4.71 -9.55 2.70
N PHE A 65 5.63 -8.59 2.80
CA PHE A 65 5.28 -7.21 3.09
C PHE A 65 4.43 -6.61 1.96
N TYR A 66 4.78 -6.91 0.70
CA TYR A 66 3.96 -6.51 -0.45
C TYR A 66 2.57 -7.16 -0.43
N LYS A 67 2.46 -8.46 -0.15
CA LYS A 67 1.17 -9.16 -0.05
C LYS A 67 0.28 -8.57 1.04
N GLN A 68 0.83 -8.34 2.23
CA GLN A 68 0.09 -7.72 3.34
C GLN A 68 -0.30 -6.27 3.01
N GLY A 69 0.61 -5.51 2.39
CA GLY A 69 0.37 -4.15 1.91
C GLY A 69 -0.77 -4.10 0.89
N LEU A 70 -0.80 -5.04 -0.06
CA LEU A 70 -1.86 -5.17 -1.04
C LEU A 70 -3.20 -5.50 -0.39
N MET A 71 -3.24 -6.47 0.53
CA MET A 71 -4.47 -6.83 1.25
C MET A 71 -5.01 -5.65 2.07
N THR A 72 -4.11 -4.87 2.68
CA THR A 72 -4.46 -3.70 3.50
C THR A 72 -4.96 -2.54 2.64
N THR A 73 -4.38 -2.34 1.45
CA THR A 73 -4.74 -1.22 0.56
C THR A 73 -5.86 -1.55 -0.41
N THR A 74 -6.20 -2.83 -0.60
CA THR A 74 -7.34 -3.28 -1.40
C THR A 74 -8.65 -3.05 -0.64
N PHE A 75 -9.06 -1.79 -0.54
CA PHE A 75 -10.39 -1.45 -0.06
C PHE A 75 -11.40 -1.61 -1.19
N LYS A 76 -12.59 -2.12 -0.85
CA LYS A 76 -13.73 -2.04 -1.77
C LYS A 76 -14.01 -0.56 -2.04
N ILE A 77 -14.26 -0.20 -3.29
CA ILE A 77 -14.61 1.17 -3.69
C ILE A 77 -15.77 1.71 -2.84
N SER A 78 -16.72 0.85 -2.43
CA SER A 78 -17.81 1.19 -1.52
C SER A 78 -17.33 1.63 -0.12
N GLN A 79 -16.29 1.00 0.41
CA GLN A 79 -15.70 1.34 1.71
C GLN A 79 -14.90 2.65 1.66
N LEU A 80 -14.22 2.91 0.54
CA LEU A 80 -13.56 4.20 0.29
C LEU A 80 -14.59 5.34 0.16
N ILE A 81 -15.67 5.12 -0.59
CA ILE A 81 -16.77 6.09 -0.72
C ILE A 81 -17.41 6.36 0.64
N PHE A 82 -17.68 5.32 1.44
CA PHE A 82 -18.23 5.47 2.79
C PHE A 82 -17.28 6.24 3.72
N PHE A 83 -15.97 5.97 3.65
CA PHE A 83 -14.96 6.72 4.40
C PHE A 83 -14.95 8.20 3.99
N LEU A 84 -14.92 8.51 2.69
CA LEU A 84 -14.95 9.88 2.18
C LEU A 84 -16.25 10.62 2.58
N LEU A 85 -17.41 9.95 2.49
CA LEU A 85 -18.69 10.49 2.96
C LEU A 85 -18.70 10.74 4.47
N SER A 86 -18.07 9.88 5.26
CA SER A 86 -17.97 10.03 6.71
C SER A 86 -17.08 11.22 7.10
N VAL A 87 -16.03 11.47 6.33
CA VAL A 87 -15.15 12.65 6.49
C VAL A 87 -15.87 13.93 6.02
N ALA A 88 -16.61 13.87 4.90
CA ALA A 88 -17.33 15.02 4.35
C ALA A 88 -18.60 15.39 5.14
N LEU A 89 -19.27 14.42 5.77
CA LEU A 89 -20.49 14.61 6.55
C LEU A 89 -20.27 14.18 8.02
N PRO A 90 -19.55 14.98 8.84
CA PRO A 90 -19.19 14.63 10.22
C PRO A 90 -20.40 14.42 11.15
N LYS A 91 -21.60 14.85 10.74
CA LYS A 91 -22.85 14.63 11.48
C LYS A 91 -23.38 13.20 11.38
N LEU A 92 -23.13 12.48 10.28
CA LEU A 92 -23.57 11.08 10.13
C LEU A 92 -22.71 10.12 10.97
N GLY A 93 -21.39 10.37 11.04
CA GLY A 93 -20.49 9.60 11.91
C GLY A 93 -20.89 9.65 13.39
N LYS A 94 -21.42 10.80 13.86
CA LYS A 94 -21.93 10.96 15.24
C LYS A 94 -23.19 10.14 15.51
N VAL A 95 -24.06 9.96 14.51
CA VAL A 95 -25.29 9.17 14.66
C VAL A 95 -24.96 7.68 14.70
N SER A 96 -24.10 7.18 13.81
CA SER A 96 -23.69 5.76 13.83
C SER A 96 -22.91 5.36 15.09
N PHE A 97 -22.06 6.25 15.63
CA PHE A 97 -21.36 6.01 16.90
C PHE A 97 -22.31 6.02 18.11
N ARG A 98 -23.32 6.91 18.09
CA ARG A 98 -24.30 7.01 19.18
C ARG A 98 -25.29 5.84 19.22
N ILE A 99 -25.63 5.27 18.07
CA ILE A 99 -26.48 4.07 18.00
C ILE A 99 -25.71 2.84 18.51
N ASN A 100 -24.42 2.65 18.15
CA ASN A 100 -23.61 1.52 18.65
C ASN A 100 -23.36 1.58 20.18
N TYR A 101 -23.15 2.77 20.75
CA TYR A 101 -22.95 2.94 22.20
C TYR A 101 -24.21 2.58 23.02
N GLN A 102 -25.41 2.77 22.44
CA GLN A 102 -26.67 2.42 23.10
C GLN A 102 -26.94 0.90 23.18
N PHE A 103 -26.32 0.09 22.31
CA PHE A 103 -26.54 -1.37 22.29
C PHE A 103 -25.55 -2.19 23.13
N HIS A 104 -24.45 -1.60 23.62
CA HIS A 104 -23.42 -2.31 24.42
C HIS A 104 -23.24 -1.78 25.85
N GLY A 105 -24.14 -0.90 26.31
CA GLY A 105 -24.01 -0.20 27.59
C GLY A 105 -25.06 -0.56 28.64
N HIS A 106 -25.22 -1.84 29.00
CA HIS A 106 -25.76 -2.18 30.32
C HIS A 106 -25.31 -3.58 30.80
N SER A 107 -24.26 -3.63 31.60
CA SER A 107 -24.12 -4.64 32.65
C SER A 107 -23.84 -3.87 33.95
N PRO A 108 -24.80 -3.77 34.87
CA PRO A 108 -24.65 -2.99 36.08
C PRO A 108 -23.81 -3.78 37.10
N ARG A 109 -22.85 -3.11 37.72
CA ARG A 109 -22.52 -3.34 39.13
C ARG A 109 -23.16 -2.21 39.92
#